data_AF-A0A8T3YE87-F1
#
_entry.id   AF-A0A8T3YE87-F1
#
_cell.length_a   1.000
_cell.length_b   1.000
_cell.length_c   1.000
_cell.angle_alpha   90.00
_cell.angle_beta   90.00
_cell.angle_gamma   90.00
#
_symmetry.space_group_name_H-M   'P 1'
#
loop_
_entity.id
_entity.type
_entity.pdbx_description
1 polymer ?
#
loop_
_entity_poly.entity_id
_entity_poly.type
_entity_poly.pdbx_seq_one_letter_code
_entity_poly.pdbx_strand_id
1 'polypeptide(L)'
;MALGLSDLAARLEISKTSANVAVNALAYDGFLKIDVIGRVWRISCNQDHFYNFSRKISYNLIAVYESGILAAVHAKIPNPKAVILFGSYRKGDDTDKSDIDIAVEVLGDVEVDVIELGEINVGFRENVPVNLHIFSRKSVDINLFANIANGILLEGFLEVRP
;
A
#
# COMPACT_ATOMS: atom_id res chain seq x y z
N MET A 1 -5.89 16.71 4.41
CA MET A 1 -5.52 18.12 4.71
C MET A 1 -5.85 18.98 3.50
N ALA A 2 -6.34 20.21 3.68
CA ALA A 2 -6.63 21.11 2.57
C ALA A 2 -5.96 22.48 2.81
N LEU A 3 -5.48 23.12 1.73
CA LEU A 3 -4.63 24.31 1.79
C LEU A 3 -5.20 25.44 0.93
N GLY A 4 -4.93 26.69 1.33
CA GLY A 4 -5.15 27.85 0.49
C GLY A 4 -4.08 27.98 -0.59
N LEU A 5 -4.42 28.64 -1.70
CA LEU A 5 -3.47 28.91 -2.79
C LEU A 5 -2.25 29.71 -2.32
N SER A 6 -2.46 30.69 -1.43
CA SER A 6 -1.36 31.50 -0.88
C SER A 6 -0.44 30.69 0.03
N ASP A 7 -1.01 29.82 0.87
CA ASP A 7 -0.23 28.95 1.76
C ASP A 7 0.55 27.91 0.96
N LEU A 8 -0.06 27.35 -0.09
CA LEU A 8 0.59 26.41 -0.99
C LEU A 8 1.79 27.06 -1.70
N ALA A 9 1.59 28.27 -2.24
CA ALA A 9 2.66 29.02 -2.88
C ALA A 9 3.83 29.32 -1.92
N ALA A 10 3.51 29.71 -0.67
CA ALA A 10 4.52 29.98 0.35
C ALA A 10 5.32 28.73 0.74
N ARG A 11 4.66 27.57 0.94
CA ARG A 11 5.31 26.30 1.30
C ARG A 11 6.19 25.74 0.20
N LEU A 12 5.81 25.97 -1.06
CA LEU A 12 6.57 25.51 -2.22
C LEU A 12 7.62 26.53 -2.67
N GLU A 13 7.70 27.68 -2.03
CA GLU A 13 8.62 28.77 -2.38
C GLU A 13 8.48 29.24 -3.84
N ILE A 14 7.25 29.28 -4.35
CA ILE A 14 6.92 29.71 -5.72
C ILE A 14 5.99 30.93 -5.74
N SER A 15 5.92 31.61 -6.89
CA SER A 15 4.96 32.70 -7.07
C SER A 15 3.52 32.19 -7.01
N LYS A 16 2.59 33.03 -6.50
CA LYS A 16 1.15 32.70 -6.50
C LYS A 16 0.63 32.45 -7.91
N THR A 17 1.16 33.13 -8.92
CA THR A 17 0.79 32.93 -10.32
C THR A 17 1.20 31.53 -10.81
N SER A 18 2.43 31.11 -10.53
CA SER A 18 2.92 29.77 -10.87
C SER A 18 2.11 28.68 -10.16
N ALA A 19 1.82 28.87 -8.86
CA ALA A 19 0.97 27.97 -8.09
C ALA A 19 -0.43 27.88 -8.69
N ASN A 20 -1.02 29.01 -9.09
CA ASN A 20 -2.36 29.06 -9.70
C ASN A 20 -2.42 28.26 -11.00
N VAL A 21 -1.44 28.45 -11.91
CA VAL A 21 -1.35 27.72 -13.18
C VAL A 21 -1.24 26.22 -12.93
N ALA A 22 -0.34 25.78 -12.04
CA ALA A 22 -0.15 24.37 -11.74
C ALA A 22 -1.39 23.74 -11.08
N VAL A 23 -1.99 24.42 -10.09
CA VAL A 23 -3.17 23.94 -9.37
C VAL A 23 -4.36 23.77 -10.32
N ASN A 24 -4.60 24.74 -11.21
CA ASN A 24 -5.69 24.63 -12.18
C ASN A 24 -5.45 23.52 -13.20
N ALA A 25 -4.21 23.34 -13.69
CA ALA A 25 -3.88 22.23 -14.58
C ALA A 25 -4.15 20.87 -13.91
N LEU A 26 -3.67 20.70 -12.66
CA LEU A 26 -3.89 19.45 -11.91
C LEU A 26 -5.35 19.24 -11.51
N ALA A 27 -6.12 20.31 -11.31
CA ALA A 27 -7.56 20.21 -11.06
C ALA A 27 -8.33 19.86 -12.34
N TYR A 28 -7.92 20.40 -13.49
CA TYR A 28 -8.46 20.03 -14.81
C TYR A 28 -8.25 18.54 -15.10
N ASP A 29 -7.07 18.01 -14.76
CA ASP A 29 -6.78 16.57 -14.87
C ASP A 29 -7.49 15.72 -13.80
N GLY A 30 -8.20 16.34 -12.85
CA GLY A 30 -8.92 15.64 -11.77
C GLY A 30 -8.04 15.14 -10.62
N PHE A 31 -6.74 15.47 -10.62
CA PHE A 31 -5.81 15.10 -9.56
C PHE A 31 -6.01 15.92 -8.27
N LEU A 32 -6.39 17.20 -8.41
CA LEU A 32 -6.76 18.07 -7.28
C LEU A 32 -8.26 18.39 -7.28
N LYS A 33 -8.83 18.53 -6.09
CA LYS A 33 -10.17 19.11 -5.85
C LYS A 33 -10.00 20.53 -5.31
N ILE A 34 -10.76 21.47 -5.85
CA ILE A 34 -10.78 22.87 -5.40
C ILE A 34 -12.20 23.19 -4.94
N ASP A 35 -12.39 23.34 -3.63
CA ASP A 35 -13.63 23.87 -3.07
C ASP A 35 -13.49 25.38 -2.82
N VAL A 36 -14.42 26.18 -3.31
CA VAL A 36 -14.41 27.63 -3.09
C VAL A 36 -15.34 27.96 -1.92
N ILE A 37 -14.76 28.40 -0.79
CA ILE A 37 -15.51 28.81 0.39
C ILE A 37 -15.36 30.34 0.54
N GLY A 38 -16.40 31.06 0.14
CA GLY A 38 -16.36 32.53 0.06
C GLY A 38 -15.34 32.98 -0.99
N ARG A 39 -14.23 33.60 -0.55
CA ARG A 39 -13.12 34.04 -1.41
C ARG A 39 -11.87 33.15 -1.31
N VAL A 40 -11.93 32.09 -0.51
CA VAL A 40 -10.78 31.24 -0.20
C VAL A 40 -10.91 29.92 -0.97
N TRP A 41 -9.82 29.51 -1.59
CA TRP A 41 -9.71 28.18 -2.18
C TRP A 41 -9.32 27.18 -1.11
N ARG A 42 -9.98 26.03 -1.11
CA ARG A 42 -9.61 24.86 -0.34
C ARG A 42 -9.15 23.79 -1.33
N ILE A 43 -7.84 23.74 -1.52
CA ILE A 43 -7.19 22.80 -2.43
C ILE A 43 -6.90 21.52 -1.67
N SER A 44 -7.35 20.38 -2.20
CA SER A 44 -7.09 19.05 -1.64
C SER A 44 -6.75 18.04 -2.74
N CYS A 45 -6.03 16.97 -2.38
CA CYS A 45 -5.72 15.90 -3.33
C CYS A 45 -6.95 14.99 -3.52
N ASN A 46 -7.27 14.64 -4.76
CA ASN A 46 -8.27 13.63 -5.07
C ASN A 46 -7.70 12.23 -4.82
N GLN A 47 -7.92 11.66 -3.63
CA GLN A 47 -7.39 10.33 -3.28
C GLN A 47 -7.83 9.23 -4.25
N ASP A 48 -8.99 9.38 -4.88
CA ASP A 48 -9.55 8.40 -5.84
C ASP A 48 -8.90 8.50 -7.24
N HIS A 49 -8.00 9.45 -7.46
CA HIS A 49 -7.32 9.59 -8.74
C HIS A 49 -6.34 8.44 -8.98
N PHE A 50 -6.34 7.85 -10.18
CA PHE A 50 -5.56 6.64 -10.49
C PHE A 50 -4.05 6.77 -10.21
N TYR A 51 -3.48 7.97 -10.35
CA TYR A 51 -2.07 8.23 -10.00
C TYR A 51 -1.75 8.02 -8.52
N ASN A 52 -2.71 8.23 -7.61
CA ASN A 52 -2.48 7.97 -6.20
C ASN A 52 -2.36 6.47 -5.95
N PHE A 53 -3.23 5.65 -6.53
CA PHE A 53 -3.11 4.19 -6.44
C PHE A 53 -1.83 3.68 -7.11
N SER A 54 -1.58 4.05 -8.37
CA SER A 54 -0.46 3.48 -9.13
C SER A 54 0.91 3.82 -8.55
N ARG A 55 1.11 5.06 -8.09
CA ARG A 55 2.36 5.44 -7.41
C ARG A 55 2.48 4.81 -6.02
N LYS A 56 1.36 4.70 -5.30
CA LYS A 56 1.34 4.15 -3.95
C LYS A 56 1.68 2.67 -3.95
N ILE A 57 1.21 1.89 -4.93
CA ILE A 57 1.59 0.47 -5.07
C ILE A 57 3.11 0.32 -5.16
N SER A 58 3.77 1.11 -6.03
CA SER A 58 5.24 1.05 -6.16
C SER A 58 5.95 1.48 -4.87
N TYR A 59 5.46 2.54 -4.21
CA TYR A 59 6.01 2.99 -2.93
C TYR A 59 5.88 1.91 -1.85
N ASN A 60 4.69 1.32 -1.70
CA ASN A 60 4.42 0.27 -0.73
C ASN A 60 5.33 -0.94 -0.95
N LEU A 61 5.53 -1.35 -2.19
CA LEU A 61 6.41 -2.47 -2.53
C LEU A 61 7.86 -2.19 -2.11
N ILE A 62 8.40 -1.01 -2.44
CA ILE A 62 9.74 -0.59 -2.02
C ILE A 62 9.84 -0.60 -0.49
N ALA A 63 8.86 0.00 0.19
CA ALA A 63 8.83 0.09 1.63
C ALA A 63 8.80 -1.29 2.30
N VAL A 64 8.08 -2.27 1.73
CA VAL A 64 8.06 -3.65 2.22
C VAL A 64 9.45 -4.29 2.10
N TYR A 65 10.13 -4.15 0.96
CA TYR A 65 11.50 -4.66 0.80
C TYR A 65 12.49 -4.04 1.78
N GLU A 66 12.37 -2.74 2.04
CA GLU A 66 13.29 -2.00 2.93
C GLU A 66 12.99 -2.16 4.43
N SER A 67 11.76 -2.56 4.79
CA SER A 67 11.29 -2.64 6.19
C SER A 67 11.89 -3.78 7.02
N GLY A 68 12.49 -4.78 6.38
CA GLY A 68 12.92 -6.01 7.05
C GLY A 68 11.79 -7.04 7.29
N ILE A 69 10.57 -6.81 6.78
CA ILE A 69 9.46 -7.80 6.83
C ILE A 69 9.92 -9.17 6.32
N LEU A 70 10.60 -9.24 5.17
CA LEU A 70 11.08 -10.52 4.63
C LEU A 70 12.05 -11.22 5.57
N ALA A 71 13.00 -10.48 6.17
CA ALA A 71 13.92 -11.05 7.14
C ALA A 71 13.19 -11.61 8.39
N ALA A 72 12.18 -10.88 8.86
CA ALA A 72 11.35 -11.31 10.00
C ALA A 72 10.47 -12.53 9.66
N VAL A 73 9.95 -12.62 8.43
CA VAL A 73 9.25 -13.81 7.92
C VAL A 73 10.18 -15.02 7.94
N HIS A 74 11.40 -14.92 7.39
CA HIS A 74 12.37 -16.01 7.37
C HIS A 74 12.83 -16.46 8.76
N ALA A 75 12.93 -15.53 9.71
CA ALA A 75 13.25 -15.86 11.09
C ALA A 75 12.15 -16.71 11.77
N LYS A 76 10.89 -16.52 11.37
CA LYS A 76 9.72 -17.21 11.96
C LYS A 76 9.32 -18.47 11.20
N ILE A 77 9.44 -18.45 9.87
CA ILE A 77 9.04 -19.53 8.97
C ILE A 77 10.24 -19.87 8.07
N PRO A 78 11.04 -20.88 8.44
CA PRO A 78 12.19 -21.26 7.64
C PRO A 78 11.75 -21.95 6.34
N ASN A 79 12.39 -21.58 5.23
CA ASN A 79 12.16 -22.14 3.89
C ASN A 79 10.71 -22.01 3.37
N PRO A 80 10.14 -20.80 3.32
CA PRO A 80 8.84 -20.59 2.68
C PRO A 80 8.93 -20.97 1.19
N LYS A 81 7.89 -21.59 0.65
CA LYS A 81 7.80 -21.88 -0.79
C LYS A 81 7.55 -20.59 -1.59
N ALA A 82 6.71 -19.72 -1.06
CA ALA A 82 6.42 -18.42 -1.64
C ALA A 82 6.04 -17.42 -0.54
N VAL A 83 6.46 -16.16 -0.71
CA VAL A 83 6.06 -15.04 0.14
C VAL A 83 5.38 -13.99 -0.74
N ILE A 84 4.16 -13.59 -0.39
CA ILE A 84 3.31 -12.75 -1.24
C ILE A 84 2.78 -11.58 -0.43
N LEU A 85 2.97 -10.36 -0.94
CA LEU A 85 2.25 -9.18 -0.47
C LEU A 85 0.85 -9.17 -1.08
N PHE A 86 -0.19 -9.17 -0.25
CA PHE A 86 -1.56 -9.07 -0.74
C PHE A 86 -2.35 -8.03 0.07
N GLY A 87 -3.67 -8.05 -0.03
CA GLY A 87 -4.52 -7.09 0.70
C GLY A 87 -4.41 -5.66 0.18
N SER A 88 -4.64 -4.70 1.07
CA SER A 88 -4.76 -3.27 0.74
C SER A 88 -3.45 -2.65 0.25
N TYR A 89 -2.33 -3.06 0.84
CA TYR A 89 -0.99 -2.60 0.47
C TYR A 89 -0.64 -2.91 -0.99
N ARG A 90 -1.06 -4.08 -1.49
CA ARG A 90 -0.90 -4.45 -2.90
C ARG A 90 -1.81 -3.65 -3.83
N LYS A 91 -2.98 -3.22 -3.35
CA LYS A 91 -3.95 -2.44 -4.16
C LYS A 91 -3.65 -0.94 -4.15
N GLY A 92 -2.88 -0.47 -3.16
CA GLY A 92 -2.60 0.95 -2.97
C GLY A 92 -3.79 1.72 -2.41
N ASP A 93 -4.78 1.03 -1.83
CA ASP A 93 -5.95 1.61 -1.15
C ASP A 93 -5.79 1.58 0.38
N ASP A 94 -4.60 1.21 0.87
CA ASP A 94 -4.26 1.24 2.29
C ASP A 94 -4.39 2.66 2.87
N THR A 95 -4.48 2.75 4.19
CA THR A 95 -4.53 4.01 4.94
C THR A 95 -3.44 4.02 6.00
N ASP A 96 -3.27 5.15 6.69
CA ASP A 96 -2.37 5.29 7.83
C ASP A 96 -2.68 4.30 8.97
N LYS A 97 -3.88 3.71 8.98
CA LYS A 97 -4.35 2.72 9.94
C LYS A 97 -4.33 1.28 9.44
N SER A 98 -3.99 1.05 8.17
CA SER A 98 -4.02 -0.29 7.58
C SER A 98 -2.88 -1.16 8.10
N ASP A 99 -3.16 -2.43 8.33
CA ASP A 99 -2.17 -3.48 8.51
C ASP A 99 -1.52 -3.88 7.17
N ILE A 100 -0.49 -4.72 7.26
CA ILE A 100 0.17 -5.33 6.11
C ILE A 100 -0.08 -6.83 6.15
N ASP A 101 -0.75 -7.33 5.11
CA ASP A 101 -1.02 -8.74 4.94
C ASP A 101 0.03 -9.41 4.05
N ILE A 102 0.74 -10.38 4.62
CA ILE A 102 1.71 -11.22 3.92
C ILE A 102 1.19 -12.64 3.92
N ALA A 103 1.09 -13.26 2.75
CA ALA A 103 0.80 -14.68 2.64
C ALA A 103 2.10 -15.46 2.49
N VAL A 104 2.21 -16.57 3.21
CA VAL A 104 3.38 -17.45 3.21
C VAL A 104 2.92 -18.87 2.86
N GLU A 105 3.28 -19.34 1.67
CA GLU A 105 3.04 -20.73 1.29
C GLU A 105 4.11 -21.62 1.91
N VAL A 106 3.71 -22.66 2.62
CA VAL A 106 4.61 -23.68 3.19
C VAL A 106 4.42 -25.02 2.50
N LEU A 107 5.46 -25.85 2.52
CA LEU A 107 5.38 -27.23 2.05
C LEU A 107 4.64 -28.11 3.07
N GLY A 108 3.90 -29.09 2.57
CA GLY A 108 3.18 -30.07 3.39
C GLY A 108 1.67 -29.84 3.40
N ASP A 109 1.02 -30.35 4.44
CA ASP A 109 -0.42 -30.27 4.64
C ASP A 109 -0.66 -29.53 5.96
N VAL A 110 -0.69 -28.21 5.87
CA VAL A 110 -0.88 -27.31 7.01
C VAL A 110 -2.21 -26.61 6.81
N GLU A 111 -3.05 -26.63 7.84
CA GLU A 111 -4.28 -25.83 7.91
C GLU A 111 -3.95 -24.34 7.73
N VAL A 112 -4.88 -23.56 7.19
CA VAL A 112 -4.68 -22.11 7.10
C VAL A 112 -4.62 -21.53 8.51
N ASP A 113 -3.58 -20.74 8.78
CA ASP A 113 -3.42 -20.05 10.05
C ASP A 113 -3.08 -18.58 9.81
N VAL A 114 -3.53 -17.71 10.72
CA VAL A 114 -3.25 -16.28 10.69
C VAL A 114 -2.58 -15.89 11.99
N ILE A 115 -1.32 -15.48 11.89
CA ILE A 115 -0.53 -15.07 13.05
C ILE A 115 0.00 -13.67 12.85
N GLU A 116 0.06 -12.91 13.94
CA GLU A 116 0.74 -11.62 13.93
C GLU A 116 2.26 -11.84 13.91
N LEU A 117 2.95 -11.23 12.95
CA LEU A 117 4.42 -11.17 12.96
C LEU A 117 4.91 -10.19 14.02
N GLY A 118 4.19 -9.09 14.19
CA GLY A 118 4.44 -8.00 15.12
C GLY A 118 4.28 -6.64 14.45
N GLU A 119 4.76 -5.61 15.12
CA GLU A 119 4.77 -4.23 14.62
C GLU A 119 6.13 -3.90 13.98
N ILE A 120 6.12 -3.40 12.74
CA ILE A 120 7.32 -3.08 11.95
C ILE A 120 7.21 -1.66 11.39
N ASN A 121 8.32 -0.92 11.39
CA ASN A 121 8.38 0.40 10.73
C ASN A 121 8.49 0.21 9.21
N VAL A 122 7.58 0.84 8.46
CA VAL A 122 7.47 0.65 7.00
C VAL A 122 7.36 2.01 6.32
N GLY A 123 8.42 2.40 5.63
CA GLY A 123 8.50 3.72 5.00
C GLY A 123 8.41 4.83 6.05
N PHE A 124 7.42 5.72 5.93
CA PHE A 124 7.14 6.77 6.91
C PHE A 124 6.23 6.35 8.07
N ARG A 125 5.69 5.11 8.05
CA ARG A 125 4.75 4.62 9.07
C ARG A 125 5.52 3.90 10.18
N GLU A 126 5.24 4.29 11.42
CA GLU A 126 5.80 3.64 12.61
C GLU A 126 4.83 2.57 13.16
N ASN A 127 5.38 1.50 13.73
CA ASN A 127 4.65 0.43 14.43
C ASN A 127 3.48 -0.15 13.61
N VAL A 128 3.72 -0.48 12.34
CA VAL A 128 2.67 -1.05 11.47
C VAL A 128 2.47 -2.52 11.80
N PRO A 129 1.24 -2.97 12.15
CA PRO A 129 0.96 -4.39 12.36
C PRO A 129 1.15 -5.18 11.07
N VAL A 130 1.85 -6.31 11.16
CA VAL A 130 2.08 -7.22 10.03
C VAL A 130 1.48 -8.58 10.34
N ASN A 131 0.53 -9.01 9.50
CA ASN A 131 -0.16 -10.29 9.62
C ASN A 131 0.41 -11.30 8.62
N LEU A 132 0.67 -12.51 9.09
CA LEU A 132 1.07 -13.64 8.24
C LEU A 132 -0.10 -14.59 8.07
N HIS A 133 -0.51 -14.77 6.83
CA HIS A 133 -1.43 -15.81 6.39
C HIS A 133 -0.60 -17.01 5.94
N ILE A 134 -0.43 -17.98 6.84
CA ILE A 134 0.32 -19.20 6.56
C ILE A 134 -0.65 -20.20 5.95
N PHE A 135 -0.29 -20.74 4.79
CA PHE A 135 -1.17 -21.67 4.11
C PHE A 135 -0.41 -22.76 3.38
N SER A 136 -1.09 -23.88 3.17
CA SER A 136 -0.72 -24.86 2.14
C SER A 136 -1.75 -24.83 1.04
N ARG A 137 -1.36 -25.17 -0.19
CA ARG A 137 -2.28 -25.17 -1.34
C ARG A 137 -3.48 -26.11 -1.15
N LYS A 138 -3.35 -27.15 -0.33
CA LYS A 138 -4.40 -28.14 -0.14
C LYS A 138 -5.52 -27.65 0.78
N SER A 139 -5.19 -26.77 1.73
CA SER A 139 -6.10 -26.34 2.80
C SER A 139 -6.73 -24.97 2.57
N VAL A 140 -6.11 -24.13 1.73
CA VAL A 140 -6.58 -22.77 1.48
C VAL A 140 -7.90 -22.74 0.71
N ASP A 141 -8.86 -21.96 1.20
CA ASP A 141 -10.12 -21.77 0.49
C ASP A 141 -9.92 -20.96 -0.80
N ILE A 142 -10.81 -21.17 -1.77
CA ILE A 142 -10.67 -20.58 -3.10
C ILE A 142 -10.72 -19.05 -3.11
N ASN A 143 -11.47 -18.42 -2.20
CA ASN A 143 -11.62 -16.97 -2.16
C ASN A 143 -10.37 -16.33 -1.58
N LEU A 144 -9.85 -16.86 -0.47
CA LEU A 144 -8.57 -16.42 0.09
C LEU A 144 -7.43 -16.66 -0.91
N PHE A 145 -7.39 -17.85 -1.52
CA PHE A 145 -6.38 -18.16 -2.52
C PHE A 145 -6.44 -17.20 -3.72
N ALA A 146 -7.63 -16.83 -4.21
CA ALA A 146 -7.77 -15.85 -5.29
C ALA A 146 -7.21 -14.47 -4.88
N ASN A 147 -7.41 -14.04 -3.65
CA ASN A 147 -6.82 -12.79 -3.14
C ASN A 147 -5.29 -12.86 -3.09
N ILE A 148 -4.74 -13.99 -2.62
CA ILE A 148 -3.28 -14.22 -2.54
C ILE A 148 -2.68 -14.32 -3.94
N ALA A 149 -3.29 -15.08 -4.85
CA ALA A 149 -2.80 -15.29 -6.21
C ALA A 149 -2.78 -14.00 -7.04
N ASN A 150 -3.64 -13.03 -6.71
CA ASN A 150 -3.61 -11.70 -7.31
C ASN A 150 -2.63 -10.75 -6.61
N GLY A 151 -1.92 -11.20 -5.57
CA GLY A 151 -0.90 -10.45 -4.83
C GLY A 151 0.36 -10.16 -5.64
N ILE A 152 1.38 -9.63 -4.98
CA ILE A 152 2.73 -9.44 -5.52
C ILE A 152 3.65 -10.47 -4.88
N LEU A 153 4.22 -11.35 -5.70
CA LEU A 153 5.22 -12.32 -5.26
C LEU A 153 6.50 -11.57 -4.85
N LEU A 154 6.80 -11.59 -3.56
CA LEU A 154 8.01 -10.97 -3.01
C LEU A 154 9.22 -11.89 -3.14
N GLU A 155 9.00 -13.20 -2.96
CA GLU A 155 10.03 -14.25 -3.00
C GLU A 155 9.42 -15.62 -3.32
N GLY A 156 10.22 -16.51 -3.92
CA GLY A 156 9.88 -17.90 -4.12
C GLY A 156 9.07 -18.15 -5.39
N PHE A 157 8.14 -19.11 -5.34
CA PHE A 157 7.33 -19.49 -6.49
C PHE A 157 5.93 -19.95 -6.08
N LEU A 158 4.92 -19.15 -6.45
CA LEU A 158 3.51 -19.50 -6.29
C LEU A 158 2.97 -20.17 -7.56
N GLU A 159 2.56 -21.43 -7.48
CA GLU A 159 1.96 -22.13 -8.61
C GLU A 159 0.48 -21.77 -8.76
N VAL A 160 0.05 -21.29 -9.94
CA VAL A 160 -1.35 -20.92 -10.20
C VAL A 160 -1.87 -21.77 -11.35
N ARG A 161 -2.24 -23.02 -11.06
CA ARG A 161 -2.96 -23.91 -11.99
C ARG A 161 -4.40 -24.13 -11.51
N PRO A 162 -5.37 -24.29 -12.42
CA PRO A 162 -6.76 -24.63 -12.09
C PRO A 162 -6.85 -25.95 -11.30
#